data_AF-A0A372DXR4-F1
#
_entry.id   AF-A0A372DXR4-F1
#
_cell.length_a   1.000
_cell.length_b   1.000
_cell.length_c   1.000
_cell.angle_alpha   90.00
_cell.angle_beta   90.00
_cell.angle_gamma   90.00
#
_symmetry.space_group_name_H-M   'P 1'
#
loop_
_entity.id
_entity.type
_entity.pdbx_description
1 polymer ?
#
loop_
_entity_poly.entity_id
_entity_poly.type
_entity_poly.pdbx_seq_one_letter_code
_entity_poly.pdbx_strand_id
1 'polypeptide(L)'
;MPHSTLPRLLLAVCLLASTLQPLLAQDSKKVYTYVEQMPQLPGAGGTGAVQAAILKNFRYPADASPAQLPGQVYVQFNVTQTGQVEEAKVVKGLSPGIDAAALDAVRRLPRFVPGKQNGQAVTVRFTIPLKLALNGQASTATTGADNPPASTTVVKSANEPVPEVAQNKVYTYVEQMPQLPGARGNDAVMAAVQKNLVLPADTPEGRVFASFTVTATGEVTDVSILKGLSPATDAAVLAAVSKLPRFEPGKQNGRTVAVKSTVAVNVYRPDHVFEAREVATRARFPEPGLFAYLQRNLKVPAVVSTEKLRGWVGVDLVVLASGKVSAVTLTKKMCGSCDAEVLRLVQSFPAWVPARDQGGRAVAARQHLEIPLPLPDPGSPFTTPENIATYVQQPATLLDGTPIQELGALLTKRINYPETARREQITGTAQLEFLVDANGIVREPRLTQSVCRSCDQAILDALKALGPFVPARQGEQGAVPIKLNVSVPFTPIARPAGGK
;
A
#
# COMPACT_ATOMS: atom_id res chain seq x y z
N MET A 1 85.98 14.79 -29.22
CA MET A 1 84.94 13.74 -29.20
C MET A 1 84.17 13.86 -27.88
N PRO A 2 82.84 13.67 -27.87
CA PRO A 2 81.91 14.65 -27.33
C PRO A 2 81.32 14.34 -25.94
N HIS A 3 80.92 15.42 -25.23
CA HIS A 3 79.60 15.72 -24.64
C HIS A 3 78.56 14.55 -24.66
N SER A 4 77.71 14.28 -23.66
CA SER A 4 77.11 15.10 -22.59
C SER A 4 76.06 14.24 -21.85
N THR A 5 75.63 14.72 -20.66
CA THR A 5 74.27 14.59 -20.04
C THR A 5 73.73 13.24 -19.48
N LEU A 6 73.79 13.10 -18.13
CA LEU A 6 72.70 13.08 -17.10
C LEU A 6 71.21 13.06 -17.60
N PRO A 7 70.13 12.78 -16.78
CA PRO A 7 70.01 12.89 -15.30
C PRO A 7 69.02 11.97 -14.50
N ARG A 8 69.13 12.10 -13.16
CA ARG A 8 68.11 12.27 -12.08
C ARG A 8 67.18 11.13 -11.61
N LEU A 9 67.37 10.74 -10.34
CA LEU A 9 66.34 10.19 -9.45
C LEU A 9 66.48 10.77 -8.02
N LEU A 10 65.35 11.27 -7.48
CA LEU A 10 64.90 11.42 -6.07
C LEU A 10 65.84 11.91 -4.93
N LEU A 11 65.45 13.01 -4.26
CA LEU A 11 65.17 13.09 -2.79
C LEU A 11 64.85 14.54 -2.34
N ALA A 12 63.72 14.75 -1.63
CA ALA A 12 63.47 15.91 -0.73
C ALA A 12 62.32 15.53 0.25
N VAL A 13 62.58 15.23 1.53
CA VAL A 13 62.74 16.10 2.73
C VAL A 13 61.42 16.34 3.49
N CYS A 14 61.45 15.99 4.78
CA CYS A 14 60.42 16.12 5.83
C CYS A 14 60.13 17.56 6.27
N LEU A 15 58.94 17.81 6.84
CA LEU A 15 58.74 18.67 8.03
C LEU A 15 57.36 18.41 8.70
N LEU A 16 57.40 18.28 10.03
CA LEU A 16 56.30 18.03 10.98
C LEU A 16 55.60 19.35 11.39
N ALA A 17 54.27 19.33 11.55
CA ALA A 17 53.56 19.95 12.70
C ALA A 17 52.04 19.72 12.60
N SER A 18 51.44 19.32 13.72
CA SER A 18 50.03 19.01 13.96
C SER A 18 49.03 20.10 13.54
N THR A 19 47.98 19.68 12.83
CA THR A 19 46.62 20.20 13.07
C THR A 19 45.66 19.05 13.25
N LEU A 20 45.00 19.07 14.40
CA LEU A 20 43.84 18.26 14.75
C LEU A 20 42.80 18.30 13.62
N GLN A 21 42.22 17.12 13.34
CA GLN A 21 40.88 17.01 12.78
C GLN A 21 39.89 17.92 13.54
N PRO A 22 38.89 18.45 12.83
CA PRO A 22 37.65 17.71 12.84
C PRO A 22 37.25 17.30 11.43
N LEU A 23 37.32 15.99 11.19
CA LEU A 23 36.49 15.33 10.21
C LEU A 23 35.05 15.45 10.73
N LEU A 24 34.34 16.51 10.34
CA LEU A 24 32.88 16.51 10.49
C LEU A 24 32.35 15.42 9.56
N ALA A 25 32.10 14.27 10.16
CA ALA A 25 31.42 13.13 9.57
C ALA A 25 30.11 13.60 8.92
N GLN A 26 30.03 13.55 7.60
CA GLN A 26 28.73 13.49 6.92
C GLN A 26 28.20 12.07 7.08
N ASP A 27 27.63 11.83 8.26
CA ASP A 27 26.97 10.59 8.60
C ASP A 27 25.62 10.57 7.86
N SER A 28 25.43 9.62 6.95
CA SER A 28 24.17 9.43 6.22
C SER A 28 23.07 9.06 7.21
N LYS A 29 22.34 10.07 7.67
CA LYS A 29 21.46 10.04 8.83
C LYS A 29 20.23 9.17 8.57
N LYS A 30 20.29 7.90 8.97
CA LYS A 30 19.17 6.96 8.94
C LYS A 30 17.94 7.59 9.61
N VAL A 31 16.87 7.78 8.83
CA VAL A 31 15.59 8.32 9.29
C VAL A 31 14.69 7.16 9.67
N TYR A 32 14.36 7.08 10.94
CA TYR A 32 13.48 6.07 11.49
C TYR A 32 12.04 6.54 11.41
N THR A 33 11.09 5.63 11.21
CA THR A 33 9.67 5.93 11.41
C THR A 33 9.23 5.62 12.84
N TYR A 34 9.96 4.73 13.52
CA TYR A 34 9.72 4.31 14.90
C TYR A 34 11.05 4.01 15.59
N VAL A 35 11.15 4.39 16.86
CA VAL A 35 12.35 4.21 17.69
C VAL A 35 11.96 3.93 19.14
N GLU A 36 12.88 3.34 19.93
CA GLU A 36 12.68 2.98 21.35
C GLU A 36 12.13 4.15 22.20
N GLN A 37 12.71 5.35 22.04
CA GLN A 37 12.21 6.57 22.66
C GLN A 37 11.81 7.56 21.57
N MET A 38 10.52 7.76 21.33
CA MET A 38 10.06 8.72 20.32
C MET A 38 10.42 10.16 20.70
N PRO A 39 10.65 11.06 19.73
CA PRO A 39 10.86 12.47 20.03
C PRO A 39 9.63 13.09 20.69
N GLN A 40 9.85 13.96 21.66
CA GLN A 40 8.79 14.61 22.44
C GLN A 40 8.92 16.12 22.39
N LEU A 41 7.80 16.85 22.42
CA LEU A 41 7.85 18.29 22.59
C LEU A 41 8.21 18.63 24.04
N PRO A 42 8.96 19.71 24.30
CA PRO A 42 9.25 20.14 25.66
C PRO A 42 7.94 20.34 26.45
N GLY A 43 7.81 19.67 27.60
CA GLY A 43 6.64 19.77 28.47
C GLY A 43 5.40 18.95 28.05
N ALA A 44 5.41 18.23 26.92
CA ALA A 44 4.28 17.40 26.50
C ALA A 44 4.69 16.21 25.60
N GLY A 45 4.20 15.01 25.93
CA GLY A 45 4.51 13.78 25.20
C GLY A 45 3.46 13.38 24.15
N GLY A 46 3.90 12.70 23.09
CA GLY A 46 3.03 12.03 22.11
C GLY A 46 2.57 12.88 20.92
N THR A 47 2.03 12.21 19.90
CA THR A 47 1.60 12.83 18.63
C THR A 47 0.43 13.81 18.78
N GLY A 48 -0.41 13.63 19.81
CA GLY A 48 -1.50 14.57 20.12
C GLY A 48 -1.01 15.94 20.59
N ALA A 49 0.06 15.99 21.39
CA ALA A 49 0.68 17.24 21.81
C ALA A 49 1.31 17.98 20.62
N VAL A 50 1.92 17.22 19.71
CA VAL A 50 2.46 17.75 18.44
C VAL A 50 1.36 18.34 17.59
N GLN A 51 0.25 17.62 17.42
CA GLN A 51 -0.92 18.12 16.70
C GLN A 51 -1.46 19.42 17.31
N ALA A 52 -1.61 19.48 18.63
CA ALA A 52 -2.09 20.68 19.32
C ALA A 52 -1.14 21.87 19.15
N ALA A 53 0.17 21.65 19.22
CA ALA A 53 1.18 22.68 18.99
C ALA A 53 1.15 23.22 17.55
N ILE A 54 0.95 22.35 16.56
CA ILE A 54 0.79 22.76 15.16
C ILE A 54 -0.47 23.60 14.99
N LEU A 55 -1.61 23.15 15.54
CA LEU A 55 -2.87 23.90 15.46
C LEU A 55 -2.78 25.27 16.15
N LYS A 56 -2.07 25.38 17.29
CA LYS A 56 -1.80 26.66 17.96
C LYS A 56 -1.01 27.63 17.06
N ASN A 57 -0.08 27.10 16.27
CA ASN A 57 0.74 27.86 15.33
C ASN A 57 0.05 28.06 13.97
N PHE A 58 -1.09 27.42 13.70
CA PHE A 58 -1.78 27.51 12.43
C PHE A 58 -2.49 28.86 12.30
N ARG A 59 -2.43 29.46 11.10
CA ARG A 59 -3.11 30.71 10.76
C ARG A 59 -3.81 30.51 9.43
N TYR A 60 -5.11 30.80 9.37
CA TYR A 60 -5.85 30.70 8.12
C TYR A 60 -5.35 31.76 7.12
N PRO A 61 -5.07 31.37 5.86
CA PRO A 61 -4.82 32.30 4.76
C PRO A 61 -6.00 33.26 4.54
N ALA A 62 -5.72 34.48 4.06
CA ALA A 62 -6.76 35.50 3.84
C ALA A 62 -7.81 35.10 2.78
N ASP A 63 -7.41 34.24 1.84
CA ASP A 63 -8.24 33.68 0.77
C ASP A 63 -8.98 32.39 1.18
N ALA A 64 -8.78 31.89 2.41
CA ALA A 64 -9.39 30.66 2.90
C ALA A 64 -10.31 30.91 4.09
N SER A 65 -11.63 30.83 3.86
CA SER A 65 -12.61 30.91 4.95
C SER A 65 -12.74 29.55 5.67
N PRO A 66 -12.69 29.52 7.02
CA PRO A 66 -13.01 28.31 7.78
C PRO A 66 -14.34 27.70 7.35
N ALA A 67 -15.32 28.54 6.97
CA ALA A 67 -16.67 28.21 6.52
C ALA A 67 -16.75 27.32 5.26
N GLN A 68 -15.74 27.37 4.39
CA GLN A 68 -15.82 26.81 3.04
C GLN A 68 -15.05 25.50 2.83
N LEU A 69 -14.21 25.08 3.80
CA LEU A 69 -13.30 23.93 3.62
C LEU A 69 -13.26 23.00 4.86
N PRO A 70 -14.31 22.21 5.12
CA PRO A 70 -14.23 21.14 6.11
C PRO A 70 -13.27 20.05 5.63
N GLY A 71 -12.22 19.73 6.41
CA GLY A 71 -11.25 18.74 5.97
C GLY A 71 -10.06 18.48 6.91
N GLN A 72 -9.15 17.62 6.46
CA GLN A 72 -7.90 17.29 7.16
C GLN A 72 -6.69 17.44 6.25
N VAL A 73 -5.67 18.15 6.73
CA VAL A 73 -4.33 18.21 6.12
C VAL A 73 -3.43 17.21 6.82
N TYR A 74 -2.67 16.40 6.08
CA TYR A 74 -1.68 15.48 6.65
C TYR A 74 -0.30 16.05 6.39
N VAL A 75 0.42 16.40 7.46
CA VAL A 75 1.77 16.96 7.37
C VAL A 75 2.78 15.95 7.87
N GLN A 76 3.78 15.68 7.06
CA GLN A 76 4.92 14.81 7.36
C GLN A 76 6.16 15.66 7.59
N PHE A 77 6.96 15.36 8.60
CA PHE A 77 8.23 16.03 8.88
C PHE A 77 9.16 15.11 9.67
N ASN A 78 10.45 15.40 9.67
CA ASN A 78 11.44 14.67 10.44
C ASN A 78 11.84 15.48 11.67
N VAL A 79 11.94 14.83 12.82
CA VAL A 79 12.58 15.37 14.03
C VAL A 79 13.97 14.77 14.10
N THR A 80 15.00 15.60 14.00
CA THR A 80 16.38 15.13 13.93
C THR A 80 16.93 14.64 15.27
N GLN A 81 18.13 14.03 15.22
CA GLN A 81 18.95 13.72 16.40
C GLN A 81 19.20 14.91 17.33
N THR A 82 19.12 16.14 16.82
CA THR A 82 19.26 17.35 17.62
C THR A 82 17.92 17.87 18.13
N GLY A 83 16.80 17.29 17.70
CA GLY A 83 15.44 17.71 18.04
C GLY A 83 14.87 18.78 17.10
N GLN A 84 15.55 19.13 16.01
CA GLN A 84 15.03 20.10 15.05
C GLN A 84 14.03 19.47 14.09
N VAL A 85 13.04 20.25 13.64
CA VAL A 85 12.09 19.85 12.60
C VAL A 85 12.67 20.16 11.23
N GLU A 86 12.80 19.15 10.38
CA GLU A 86 13.29 19.24 9.01
C GLU A 86 12.36 18.51 8.05
N GLU A 87 12.50 18.76 6.74
CA GLU A 87 11.76 18.07 5.66
C GLU A 87 10.23 18.08 5.81
N ALA A 88 9.66 19.18 6.34
CA ALA A 88 8.21 19.32 6.45
C ALA A 88 7.56 19.39 5.06
N LYS A 89 6.59 18.50 4.80
CA LYS A 89 5.80 18.43 3.56
C LYS A 89 4.36 18.01 3.83
N VAL A 90 3.44 18.45 2.97
CA VAL A 90 2.05 17.98 3.00
C VAL A 90 1.96 16.70 2.18
N VAL A 91 1.49 15.62 2.79
CA VAL A 91 1.27 14.31 2.12
C VAL A 91 -0.17 14.08 1.70
N LYS A 92 -1.10 14.86 2.26
CA LYS A 92 -2.48 14.97 1.80
C LYS A 92 -3.01 16.36 2.17
N GLY A 93 -3.25 17.18 1.15
CA GLY A 93 -3.65 18.56 1.31
C GLY A 93 -5.16 18.78 1.25
N LEU A 94 -5.56 20.04 1.49
CA LEU A 94 -6.92 20.52 1.26
C LEU A 94 -6.96 21.58 0.16
N SER A 95 -6.08 22.57 0.24
CA SER A 95 -5.90 23.60 -0.78
C SER A 95 -4.49 24.19 -0.65
N PRO A 96 -3.91 24.75 -1.73
CA PRO A 96 -2.55 25.28 -1.70
C PRO A 96 -2.28 26.28 -0.58
N GLY A 97 -3.22 27.18 -0.29
CA GLY A 97 -3.08 28.15 0.81
C GLY A 97 -3.10 27.50 2.19
N ILE A 98 -4.03 26.57 2.42
CA ILE A 98 -4.16 25.85 3.69
C ILE A 98 -2.96 24.93 3.94
N ASP A 99 -2.46 24.31 2.88
CA ASP A 99 -1.29 23.45 2.89
C ASP A 99 -0.02 24.26 3.24
N ALA A 100 0.14 25.45 2.66
CA ALA A 100 1.23 26.36 3.00
C ALA A 100 1.17 26.80 4.47
N ALA A 101 -0.02 27.20 4.96
CA ALA A 101 -0.22 27.57 6.36
C ALA A 101 0.08 26.42 7.34
N ALA A 102 -0.23 25.18 6.95
CA ALA A 102 0.07 23.99 7.72
C ALA A 102 1.59 23.74 7.81
N LEU A 103 2.33 23.94 6.71
CA LEU A 103 3.78 23.85 6.70
C LEU A 103 4.44 24.92 7.57
N ASP A 104 3.95 26.16 7.50
CA ASP A 104 4.47 27.25 8.32
C ASP A 104 4.20 27.04 9.80
N ALA A 105 3.06 26.43 10.15
CA ALA A 105 2.76 26.04 11.51
C ALA A 105 3.73 24.99 12.06
N VAL A 106 4.08 23.99 11.24
CA VAL A 106 5.07 22.95 11.57
C VAL A 106 6.48 23.52 11.71
N ARG A 107 6.89 24.44 10.83
CA ARG A 107 8.20 25.10 10.90
C ARG A 107 8.40 25.94 12.18
N ARG A 108 7.30 26.39 12.79
CA ARG A 108 7.30 27.16 14.05
C ARG A 108 7.25 26.29 15.31
N LEU A 109 7.28 24.96 15.19
CA LEU A 109 7.32 24.09 16.36
C LEU A 109 8.62 24.31 17.14
N PRO A 110 8.58 24.23 18.48
CA PRO A 110 9.78 24.33 19.28
C PRO A 110 10.64 23.09 19.07
N ARG A 111 11.91 23.21 19.46
CA ARG A 111 12.87 22.10 19.41
C ARG A 111 12.41 20.94 20.30
N PHE A 112 12.40 19.74 19.75
CA PHE A 112 12.00 18.52 20.42
C PHE A 112 13.12 17.98 21.32
N VAL A 113 12.75 17.20 22.32
CA VAL A 113 13.64 16.17 22.88
C VAL A 113 13.79 15.09 21.80
N PRO A 114 15.02 14.80 21.32
CA PRO A 114 15.22 13.89 20.20
C PRO A 114 14.84 12.46 20.57
N GLY A 115 14.48 11.70 19.54
CA GLY A 115 14.21 10.29 19.72
C GLY A 115 15.51 9.51 19.93
N LYS A 116 15.46 8.38 20.64
CA LYS A 116 16.60 7.51 20.86
C LYS A 116 16.32 6.09 20.37
N GLN A 117 17.35 5.46 19.81
CA GLN A 117 17.41 4.04 19.46
C GLN A 117 18.73 3.48 19.98
N ASN A 118 18.71 2.37 20.70
CA ASN A 118 19.86 1.79 21.38
C ASN A 118 20.61 2.82 22.25
N GLY A 119 19.87 3.71 22.92
CA GLY A 119 20.42 4.81 23.70
C GLY A 119 21.03 5.98 22.91
N GLN A 120 21.15 5.89 21.58
CA GLN A 120 21.69 6.95 20.72
C GLN A 120 20.56 7.82 20.14
N ALA A 121 20.78 9.13 20.08
CA ALA A 121 19.83 10.02 19.42
C ALA A 121 19.73 9.70 17.92
N VAL A 122 18.52 9.64 17.39
CA VAL A 122 18.22 9.28 15.99
C VAL A 122 17.18 10.22 15.38
N THR A 123 17.19 10.37 14.06
CA THR A 123 16.19 11.16 13.33
C THR A 123 14.93 10.33 13.14
N VAL A 124 13.76 10.91 13.44
CA VAL A 124 12.47 10.20 13.39
C VAL A 124 11.44 10.97 12.57
N ARG A 125 10.74 10.29 11.67
CA ARG A 125 9.71 10.84 10.81
C ARG A 125 8.32 10.77 11.46
N PHE A 126 7.63 11.90 11.49
CA PHE A 126 6.24 12.03 11.91
C PHE A 126 5.30 12.18 10.71
N THR A 127 4.04 11.76 10.86
CA THR A 127 2.94 12.16 9.97
C THR A 127 1.73 12.50 10.83
N ILE A 128 1.36 13.78 10.84
CA ILE A 128 0.34 14.33 11.75
C ILE A 128 -0.89 14.77 10.94
N PRO A 129 -2.09 14.25 11.25
CA PRO A 129 -3.33 14.76 10.71
C PRO A 129 -3.76 16.05 11.46
N LEU A 130 -4.00 17.13 10.72
CA LEU A 130 -4.52 18.40 11.20
C LEU A 130 -6.00 18.51 10.81
N LYS A 131 -6.89 18.39 11.79
CA LYS A 131 -8.32 18.66 11.62
C LYS A 131 -8.56 20.16 11.74
N LEU A 132 -9.03 20.78 10.68
CA LEU A 132 -9.36 22.21 10.64
C LEU A 132 -10.87 22.36 10.92
N ALA A 133 -11.21 23.11 11.97
CA ALA A 133 -12.58 23.26 12.45
C ALA A 133 -13.22 24.57 11.97
N LEU A 134 -14.55 24.53 11.81
CA LEU A 134 -15.44 25.65 11.56
C LEU A 134 -15.78 26.36 12.87
N ASN A 135 -15.05 27.40 13.28
CA ASN A 135 -15.52 28.24 14.39
C ASN A 135 -15.73 29.67 13.92
N GLY A 136 -16.97 29.96 13.53
CA GLY A 136 -17.53 31.30 13.63
C GLY A 136 -17.99 31.52 15.06
N GLN A 137 -17.15 32.13 15.89
CA GLN A 137 -17.54 33.07 16.96
C GLN A 137 -16.31 33.92 17.27
N ALA A 138 -16.47 35.23 17.10
CA ALA A 138 -15.53 36.24 17.53
C ALA A 138 -15.38 36.18 19.06
N SER A 139 -14.15 36.08 19.54
CA SER A 139 -13.83 36.27 20.96
C SER A 139 -13.76 37.78 21.23
N THR A 140 -14.89 38.40 21.55
CA THR A 140 -14.92 39.67 22.28
C THR A 140 -14.77 39.40 23.78
N ALA A 141 -13.94 40.21 24.41
CA ALA A 141 -13.54 40.10 25.81
C ALA A 141 -14.66 40.49 26.79
N THR A 142 -14.68 39.84 27.96
CA THR A 142 -14.93 40.40 29.32
C THR A 142 -14.50 39.31 30.32
N THR A 143 -13.29 39.34 30.89
CA THR A 143 -12.86 39.98 32.17
C THR A 143 -13.29 39.21 33.44
N GLY A 144 -12.29 38.79 34.22
CA GLY A 144 -12.36 38.19 35.57
C GLY A 144 -11.36 37.04 35.71
N ALA A 145 -10.07 37.30 35.97
CA ALA A 145 -9.41 37.21 37.30
C ALA A 145 -9.48 35.77 37.86
N ASP A 146 -8.43 34.97 38.02
CA ASP A 146 -7.05 35.25 38.44
C ASP A 146 -6.05 34.24 37.84
N ASN A 147 -4.91 34.75 37.39
CA ASN A 147 -3.66 33.99 37.27
C ASN A 147 -2.63 34.72 38.15
N PRO A 148 -1.92 34.03 39.05
CA PRO A 148 -0.60 34.48 39.47
C PRO A 148 0.49 33.94 38.53
N PRO A 149 1.57 34.72 38.31
CA PRO A 149 2.44 34.58 37.14
C PRO A 149 3.58 33.57 37.34
N ALA A 150 4.21 33.23 36.21
CA ALA A 150 5.55 32.65 36.18
C ALA A 150 6.52 33.45 37.07
N SER A 151 7.35 32.73 37.83
CA SER A 151 8.59 33.28 38.37
C SER A 151 9.71 32.26 38.26
N THR A 152 10.77 32.72 37.62
CA THR A 152 12.06 32.08 37.46
C THR A 152 12.87 32.24 38.74
N THR A 153 13.42 31.16 39.29
CA THR A 153 14.64 31.20 40.14
C THR A 153 15.43 29.89 40.08
N VAL A 154 16.52 29.94 39.34
CA VAL A 154 17.89 29.43 39.56
C VAL A 154 18.16 28.45 40.75
N VAL A 155 18.65 27.24 40.40
CA VAL A 155 19.69 26.35 41.01
C VAL A 155 19.49 25.79 42.45
N LYS A 156 19.35 24.46 42.62
CA LYS A 156 20.42 23.48 43.01
C LYS A 156 19.86 22.06 43.29
N SER A 157 20.69 21.08 42.96
CA SER A 157 20.72 19.64 43.28
C SER A 157 20.11 19.17 44.62
N ALA A 158 19.36 18.06 44.64
CA ALA A 158 19.74 16.79 45.29
C ALA A 158 18.63 15.71 45.21
N ASN A 159 19.12 14.48 45.11
CA ASN A 159 18.50 13.16 45.00
C ASN A 159 17.49 12.79 46.11
N GLU A 160 16.31 12.24 45.76
CA GLU A 160 15.66 11.12 46.46
C GLU A 160 14.49 10.54 45.62
N PRO A 161 14.26 9.21 45.62
CA PRO A 161 13.34 8.56 44.70
C PRO A 161 11.89 8.57 45.22
N VAL A 162 10.98 9.12 44.42
CA VAL A 162 9.52 9.02 44.69
C VAL A 162 8.99 7.68 44.15
N PRO A 163 8.26 6.87 44.94
CA PRO A 163 7.65 5.63 44.47
C PRO A 163 6.59 5.92 43.39
N GLU A 164 6.74 5.31 42.22
CA GLU A 164 5.84 5.48 41.08
C GLU A 164 4.49 4.79 41.36
N VAL A 165 3.48 5.59 41.72
CA VAL A 165 2.07 5.17 41.69
C VAL A 165 1.73 4.86 40.24
N ALA A 166 1.34 3.61 39.96
CA ALA A 166 0.92 3.14 38.65
C ALA A 166 -0.31 3.92 38.15
N GLN A 167 -0.07 5.04 37.47
CA GLN A 167 -1.10 5.74 36.71
C GLN A 167 -1.48 4.84 35.53
N ASN A 168 -2.79 4.68 35.32
CA ASN A 168 -3.41 3.85 34.30
C ASN A 168 -3.16 4.45 32.89
N LYS A 169 -1.90 4.49 32.48
CA LYS A 169 -1.41 5.19 31.29
C LYS A 169 -1.75 4.36 30.06
N VAL A 170 -2.65 4.88 29.23
CA VAL A 170 -2.97 4.31 27.92
C VAL A 170 -1.99 4.88 26.90
N TYR A 171 -1.23 4.01 26.26
CA TYR A 171 -0.24 4.36 25.26
C TYR A 171 -0.87 4.40 23.87
N THR A 172 -0.37 5.22 22.96
CA THR A 172 -0.75 5.15 21.53
C THR A 172 0.30 4.44 20.69
N TYR A 173 1.54 4.41 21.17
CA TYR A 173 2.67 3.72 20.57
C TYR A 173 3.54 3.10 21.66
N VAL A 174 3.97 1.87 21.43
CA VAL A 174 4.80 1.08 22.34
C VAL A 174 5.81 0.24 21.55
N GLU A 175 6.88 -0.21 22.21
CA GLU A 175 7.96 -1.01 21.59
C GLU A 175 7.45 -2.26 20.88
N GLN A 176 6.56 -3.00 21.55
CA GLN A 176 5.85 -4.12 20.96
C GLN A 176 4.37 -3.77 20.89
N MET A 177 3.86 -3.47 19.69
CA MET A 177 2.43 -3.22 19.49
C MET A 177 1.60 -4.48 19.79
N PRO A 178 0.36 -4.30 20.27
CA PRO A 178 -0.55 -5.43 20.41
C PRO A 178 -0.79 -6.13 19.08
N GLN A 179 -0.87 -7.47 19.10
CA GLN A 179 -1.08 -8.29 17.90
C GLN A 179 -2.18 -9.31 18.17
N LEU A 180 -2.92 -9.69 17.13
CA LEU A 180 -3.86 -10.81 17.25
C LEU A 180 -3.07 -12.14 17.26
N PRO A 181 -3.48 -13.13 18.07
CA PRO A 181 -2.80 -14.43 18.10
C PRO A 181 -2.73 -15.06 16.71
N GLY A 182 -1.53 -15.49 16.31
CA GLY A 182 -1.31 -16.18 15.03
C GLY A 182 -1.32 -15.30 13.78
N ALA A 183 -1.45 -13.97 13.90
CA ALA A 183 -1.45 -13.08 12.75
C ALA A 183 -0.83 -11.71 13.06
N ARG A 184 -0.17 -11.07 12.08
CA ARG A 184 0.54 -9.80 12.28
C ARG A 184 -0.10 -8.65 11.52
N GLY A 185 -0.03 -7.46 12.11
CA GLY A 185 -0.38 -6.21 11.44
C GLY A 185 -1.88 -5.92 11.40
N ASN A 186 -2.21 -4.77 10.80
CA ASN A 186 -3.59 -4.28 10.75
C ASN A 186 -4.52 -5.13 9.88
N ASP A 187 -4.00 -5.81 8.85
CA ASP A 187 -4.80 -6.67 7.97
C ASP A 187 -5.43 -7.84 8.72
N ALA A 188 -4.73 -8.40 9.70
CA ALA A 188 -5.25 -9.44 10.57
C ALA A 188 -6.43 -8.95 11.41
N VAL A 189 -6.29 -7.74 11.98
CA VAL A 189 -7.36 -7.10 12.75
C VAL A 189 -8.55 -6.81 11.85
N MET A 190 -8.29 -6.32 10.64
CA MET A 190 -9.31 -6.08 9.64
C MET A 190 -10.10 -7.33 9.26
N ALA A 191 -9.41 -8.44 8.98
CA ALA A 191 -10.06 -9.72 8.69
C ALA A 191 -10.91 -10.22 9.88
N ALA A 192 -10.41 -10.06 11.11
CA ALA A 192 -11.13 -10.45 12.32
C ALA A 192 -12.39 -9.58 12.55
N VAL A 193 -12.31 -8.26 12.32
CA VAL A 193 -13.49 -7.39 12.35
C VAL A 193 -14.49 -7.83 11.27
N GLN A 194 -14.02 -8.05 10.04
CA GLN A 194 -14.88 -8.39 8.91
C GLN A 194 -15.64 -9.71 9.11
N LYS A 195 -15.03 -10.68 9.80
CA LYS A 195 -15.66 -11.95 10.16
C LYS A 195 -16.88 -11.77 11.08
N ASN A 196 -16.85 -10.76 11.94
CA ASN A 196 -17.92 -10.46 12.90
C ASN A 196 -18.87 -9.35 12.41
N LEU A 197 -18.59 -8.75 11.26
CA LEU A 197 -19.31 -7.60 10.74
C LEU A 197 -20.61 -8.02 10.04
N VAL A 198 -21.73 -7.55 10.57
CA VAL A 198 -23.07 -7.73 10.00
C VAL A 198 -23.63 -6.36 9.65
N LEU A 199 -23.71 -6.06 8.35
CA LEU A 199 -24.13 -4.75 7.85
C LEU A 199 -25.64 -4.73 7.53
N PRO A 200 -26.34 -3.62 7.84
CA PRO A 200 -27.67 -3.34 7.29
C PRO A 200 -27.67 -3.33 5.75
N ALA A 201 -28.82 -3.64 5.12
CA ALA A 201 -28.95 -3.69 3.67
C ALA A 201 -28.61 -2.33 2.99
N ASP A 202 -29.11 -1.23 3.56
CA ASP A 202 -28.96 0.13 3.00
C ASP A 202 -27.66 0.82 3.44
N THR A 203 -26.64 0.05 3.79
CA THR A 203 -25.38 0.59 4.31
C THR A 203 -24.64 1.41 3.23
N PRO A 204 -24.28 2.67 3.48
CA PRO A 204 -23.38 3.40 2.58
C PRO A 204 -21.99 2.73 2.54
N GLU A 205 -21.37 2.72 1.37
CA GLU A 205 -19.99 2.22 1.22
C GLU A 205 -18.97 3.26 1.69
N GLY A 206 -17.84 2.79 2.19
CA GLY A 206 -16.74 3.66 2.57
C GLY A 206 -15.90 3.10 3.71
N ARG A 207 -15.34 4.01 4.52
CA ARG A 207 -14.47 3.65 5.62
C ARG A 207 -14.99 4.18 6.94
N VAL A 208 -15.19 3.27 7.89
CA VAL A 208 -15.48 3.57 9.29
C VAL A 208 -14.18 3.45 10.09
N PHE A 209 -13.82 4.48 10.83
CA PHE A 209 -12.63 4.49 11.67
C PHE A 209 -13.05 4.21 13.11
N ALA A 210 -12.74 3.00 13.59
CA ALA A 210 -13.00 2.60 14.96
C ALA A 210 -11.72 2.69 15.79
N SER A 211 -11.80 3.23 17.00
CA SER A 211 -10.74 3.22 18.00
C SER A 211 -11.14 2.35 19.17
N PHE A 212 -10.17 1.66 19.75
CA PHE A 212 -10.35 0.84 20.93
C PHE A 212 -9.04 0.79 21.72
N THR A 213 -9.11 0.44 22.99
CA THR A 213 -7.94 0.19 23.84
C THR A 213 -7.74 -1.31 23.95
N VAL A 214 -6.53 -1.77 23.65
CA VAL A 214 -6.08 -3.10 24.07
C VAL A 214 -5.49 -2.97 25.46
N THR A 215 -6.06 -3.61 26.47
CA THR A 215 -5.58 -3.51 27.85
C THR A 215 -4.22 -4.21 28.03
N ALA A 216 -3.59 -4.04 29.19
CA ALA A 216 -2.37 -4.77 29.54
C ALA A 216 -2.60 -6.30 29.60
N THR A 217 -3.84 -6.76 29.72
CA THR A 217 -4.21 -8.17 29.63
C THR A 217 -4.50 -8.62 28.20
N GLY A 218 -4.62 -7.70 27.23
CA GLY A 218 -4.93 -8.00 25.83
C GLY A 218 -6.41 -7.93 25.49
N GLU A 219 -7.27 -7.51 26.41
CA GLU A 219 -8.71 -7.35 26.17
C GLU A 219 -9.00 -6.06 25.41
N VAL A 220 -10.10 -6.05 24.64
CA VAL A 220 -10.53 -4.88 23.88
C VAL A 220 -11.58 -4.11 24.69
N THR A 221 -11.26 -2.86 25.04
CA THR A 221 -12.14 -1.93 25.78
C THR A 221 -12.23 -0.58 25.07
N ASP A 222 -13.03 0.34 25.60
CA ASP A 222 -13.14 1.74 25.12
C ASP A 222 -13.40 1.90 23.62
N VAL A 223 -14.22 1.00 23.07
CA VAL A 223 -14.51 0.98 21.63
C VAL A 223 -15.36 2.20 21.27
N SER A 224 -14.92 2.96 20.27
CA SER A 224 -15.57 4.19 19.81
C SER A 224 -15.37 4.41 18.31
N ILE A 225 -16.33 5.11 17.68
CA ILE A 225 -16.20 5.51 16.28
C ILE A 225 -15.62 6.92 16.22
N LEU A 226 -14.46 7.06 15.55
CA LEU A 226 -13.81 8.35 15.30
C LEU A 226 -14.38 9.06 14.07
N LYS A 227 -14.74 8.26 13.06
CA LYS A 227 -15.39 8.72 11.82
C LYS A 227 -16.25 7.59 11.28
N GLY A 228 -17.55 7.84 11.23
CA GLY A 228 -18.54 6.89 10.78
C GLY A 228 -19.01 7.10 9.35
N LEU A 229 -19.97 6.28 8.93
CA LEU A 229 -20.72 6.44 7.68
C LEU A 229 -22.20 6.70 7.94
N SER A 230 -22.80 5.92 8.85
CA SER A 230 -24.17 6.11 9.31
C SER A 230 -24.32 5.50 10.70
N PRO A 231 -25.27 5.96 11.55
CA PRO A 231 -25.46 5.40 12.88
C PRO A 231 -25.65 3.88 12.90
N ALA A 232 -26.36 3.32 11.92
CA ALA A 232 -26.59 1.88 11.82
C ALA A 232 -25.32 1.10 11.43
N THR A 233 -24.55 1.63 10.48
CA THR A 233 -23.25 1.06 10.08
C THR A 233 -22.23 1.16 11.21
N ASP A 234 -22.20 2.30 11.90
CA ASP A 234 -21.30 2.58 13.01
C ASP A 234 -21.56 1.61 14.18
N ALA A 235 -22.84 1.37 14.51
CA ALA A 235 -23.24 0.38 15.50
C ALA A 235 -22.81 -1.05 15.12
N ALA A 236 -22.95 -1.43 13.85
CA ALA A 236 -22.48 -2.72 13.36
C ALA A 236 -20.95 -2.87 13.49
N VAL A 237 -20.20 -1.83 13.16
CA VAL A 237 -18.73 -1.83 13.30
C VAL A 237 -18.31 -1.87 14.77
N LEU A 238 -18.96 -1.10 15.64
CA LEU A 238 -18.73 -1.16 17.09
C LEU A 238 -18.95 -2.58 17.63
N ALA A 239 -20.06 -3.21 17.25
CA ALA A 239 -20.38 -4.58 17.66
C ALA A 239 -19.36 -5.59 17.15
N ALA A 240 -18.86 -5.42 15.92
CA ALA A 240 -17.84 -6.29 15.34
C ALA A 240 -16.47 -6.14 16.02
N VAL A 241 -16.03 -4.90 16.29
CA VAL A 241 -14.76 -4.59 16.96
C VAL A 241 -14.79 -5.07 18.42
N SER A 242 -15.93 -4.95 19.10
CA SER A 242 -16.10 -5.42 20.48
C SER A 242 -16.03 -6.96 20.60
N LYS A 243 -16.20 -7.69 19.50
CA LYS A 243 -16.08 -9.16 19.42
C LYS A 243 -14.68 -9.62 18.98
N LEU A 244 -13.71 -8.71 18.87
CA LEU A 244 -12.35 -9.09 18.53
C LEU A 244 -11.77 -10.05 19.59
N PRO A 245 -10.99 -11.05 19.15
CA PRO A 245 -10.34 -11.94 20.09
C PRO A 245 -9.31 -11.20 20.93
N ARG A 246 -8.96 -11.80 22.06
CA ARG A 246 -7.92 -11.28 22.96
C ARG A 246 -6.59 -11.15 22.22
N PHE A 247 -5.95 -10.01 22.36
CA PHE A 247 -4.66 -9.69 21.76
C PHE A 247 -3.51 -10.23 22.61
N GLU A 248 -2.38 -10.49 21.97
CA GLU A 248 -1.09 -10.38 22.64
C GLU A 248 -0.89 -8.91 23.03
N PRO A 249 -0.77 -8.59 24.34
CA PRO A 249 -0.75 -7.21 24.81
C PRO A 249 0.48 -6.45 24.34
N GLY A 250 0.34 -5.14 24.23
CA GLY A 250 1.48 -4.29 23.91
C GLY A 250 2.49 -4.25 25.05
N LYS A 251 3.79 -4.14 24.74
CA LYS A 251 4.84 -4.01 25.74
C LYS A 251 5.61 -2.71 25.60
N GLN A 252 5.88 -2.09 26.74
CA GLN A 252 6.74 -0.92 26.90
C GLN A 252 7.74 -1.20 28.02
N ASN A 253 9.04 -1.02 27.76
CA ASN A 253 10.11 -1.34 28.71
C ASN A 253 9.99 -2.77 29.28
N GLY A 254 9.60 -3.73 28.43
CA GLY A 254 9.37 -5.13 28.83
C GLY A 254 8.10 -5.40 29.65
N ARG A 255 7.35 -4.38 30.09
CA ARG A 255 6.08 -4.53 30.81
C ARG A 255 4.88 -4.45 29.87
N THR A 256 3.85 -5.24 30.12
CA THR A 256 2.59 -5.15 29.37
C THR A 256 1.84 -3.88 29.73
N VAL A 257 1.36 -3.13 28.73
CA VAL A 257 0.68 -1.85 28.91
C VAL A 257 -0.57 -1.77 28.06
N ALA A 258 -1.50 -0.90 28.46
CA ALA A 258 -2.69 -0.61 27.67
C ALA A 258 -2.33 0.25 26.46
N VAL A 259 -2.83 -0.09 25.27
CA VAL A 259 -2.53 0.58 24.01
C VAL A 259 -3.81 0.93 23.26
N LYS A 260 -4.02 2.22 23.00
CA LYS A 260 -5.09 2.72 22.14
C LYS A 260 -4.72 2.49 20.67
N SER A 261 -5.58 1.76 19.98
CA SER A 261 -5.46 1.43 18.56
C SER A 261 -6.58 2.07 17.75
N THR A 262 -6.38 2.15 16.44
CA THR A 262 -7.39 2.61 15.48
C THR A 262 -7.32 1.75 14.23
N VAL A 263 -8.49 1.28 13.78
CA VAL A 263 -8.65 0.46 12.58
C VAL A 263 -9.59 1.15 11.60
N ALA A 264 -9.27 1.03 10.31
CA ALA A 264 -10.08 1.58 9.23
C ALA A 264 -10.87 0.45 8.57
N VAL A 265 -12.15 0.33 8.93
CA VAL A 265 -13.04 -0.72 8.45
C VAL A 265 -13.64 -0.36 7.11
N ASN A 266 -13.28 -1.13 6.09
CA ASN A 266 -13.87 -1.01 4.76
C ASN A 266 -15.27 -1.64 4.77
N VAL A 267 -16.26 -0.79 4.51
CA VAL A 267 -17.67 -1.15 4.47
C VAL A 267 -18.11 -1.17 3.02
N TYR A 268 -18.63 -2.32 2.60
CA TYR A 268 -19.18 -2.55 1.26
C TYR A 268 -20.65 -2.92 1.40
N ARG A 269 -21.48 -2.53 0.44
CA ARG A 269 -22.87 -2.96 0.41
C ARG A 269 -22.94 -4.47 0.15
N PRO A 270 -24.01 -5.14 0.60
CA PRO A 270 -24.20 -6.56 0.31
C PRO A 270 -24.23 -6.90 -1.19
N ASP A 271 -24.67 -5.96 -2.04
CA ASP A 271 -24.72 -6.09 -3.50
C ASP A 271 -23.46 -5.57 -4.21
N HIS A 272 -22.43 -5.18 -3.47
CA HIS A 272 -21.18 -4.69 -4.03
C HIS A 272 -20.52 -5.76 -4.92
N VAL A 273 -20.14 -5.34 -6.12
CA VAL A 273 -19.39 -6.17 -7.07
C VAL A 273 -17.93 -5.74 -7.02
N PHE A 274 -17.08 -6.61 -6.49
CA PHE A 274 -15.65 -6.37 -6.40
C PHE A 274 -14.96 -6.56 -7.74
N GLU A 275 -13.89 -5.80 -7.98
CA GLU A 275 -12.96 -6.14 -9.05
C GLU A 275 -12.11 -7.35 -8.65
N ALA A 276 -11.69 -8.16 -9.64
CA ALA A 276 -10.93 -9.39 -9.39
C ALA A 276 -9.60 -9.17 -8.61
N ARG A 277 -9.10 -7.93 -8.55
CA ARG A 277 -7.89 -7.54 -7.79
C ARG A 277 -8.16 -7.13 -6.35
N GLU A 278 -9.41 -6.87 -5.99
CA GLU A 278 -9.80 -6.37 -4.66
C GLU A 278 -10.16 -7.51 -3.70
N VAL A 279 -10.40 -8.70 -4.25
CA VAL A 279 -10.76 -9.91 -3.49
C VAL A 279 -9.51 -10.67 -3.04
N ALA A 280 -9.58 -11.29 -1.86
CA ALA A 280 -8.49 -12.11 -1.32
C ALA A 280 -8.33 -13.43 -2.08
N THR A 281 -9.42 -14.00 -2.59
CA THR A 281 -9.39 -15.15 -3.50
C THR A 281 -10.29 -14.87 -4.68
N ARG A 282 -9.79 -15.07 -5.90
CA ARG A 282 -10.56 -14.85 -7.13
C ARG A 282 -11.61 -15.94 -7.33
N ALA A 283 -12.68 -15.58 -8.04
CA ALA A 283 -13.62 -16.57 -8.55
C ALA A 283 -12.89 -17.52 -9.51
N ARG A 284 -13.27 -18.80 -9.48
CA ARG A 284 -12.66 -19.83 -10.32
C ARG A 284 -13.73 -20.64 -11.01
N PHE A 285 -13.54 -20.88 -12.30
CA PHE A 285 -14.37 -21.84 -13.05
C PHE A 285 -14.22 -23.23 -12.39
N PRO A 286 -15.30 -24.00 -12.22
CA PRO A 286 -15.22 -25.31 -11.56
C PRO A 286 -14.37 -26.30 -12.36
N GLU A 287 -13.83 -27.32 -11.71
CA GLU A 287 -13.14 -28.41 -12.42
C GLU A 287 -14.09 -29.07 -13.45
N PRO A 288 -13.59 -29.46 -14.64
CA PRO A 288 -12.20 -29.48 -15.09
C PRO A 288 -11.72 -28.16 -15.74
N GLY A 289 -12.28 -27.01 -15.37
CA GLY A 289 -11.84 -25.71 -15.84
C GLY A 289 -12.52 -25.23 -17.14
N LEU A 290 -12.40 -23.92 -17.39
CA LEU A 290 -13.13 -23.23 -18.45
C LEU A 290 -12.80 -23.80 -19.83
N PHE A 291 -11.53 -24.04 -20.12
CA PHE A 291 -11.13 -24.53 -21.44
C PHE A 291 -11.70 -25.92 -21.77
N ALA A 292 -11.68 -26.85 -20.82
CA ALA A 292 -12.28 -28.17 -21.01
C ALA A 292 -13.81 -28.06 -21.20
N TYR A 293 -14.46 -27.12 -20.52
CA TYR A 293 -15.86 -26.80 -20.78
C TYR A 293 -16.06 -26.26 -22.20
N LEU A 294 -15.22 -25.33 -22.67
CA LEU A 294 -15.30 -24.77 -24.01
C LEU A 294 -15.10 -25.85 -25.07
N GLN A 295 -14.10 -26.72 -24.95
CA GLN A 295 -13.85 -27.83 -25.89
C GLN A 295 -15.07 -28.73 -26.08
N ARG A 296 -15.83 -28.97 -25.01
CA ARG A 296 -17.03 -29.83 -25.06
C ARG A 296 -18.27 -29.12 -25.59
N ASN A 297 -18.42 -27.83 -25.28
CA ASN A 297 -19.70 -27.13 -25.44
C ASN A 297 -19.70 -26.09 -26.56
N LEU A 298 -18.53 -25.61 -26.99
CA LEU A 298 -18.41 -24.59 -28.03
C LEU A 298 -18.76 -25.20 -29.40
N LYS A 299 -19.74 -24.60 -30.05
CA LYS A 299 -20.12 -24.89 -31.42
C LYS A 299 -19.50 -23.82 -32.32
N VAL A 300 -18.31 -24.11 -32.85
CA VAL A 300 -17.59 -23.16 -33.71
C VAL A 300 -18.47 -22.74 -34.90
N PRO A 301 -18.86 -21.47 -35.04
CA PRO A 301 -19.69 -21.02 -36.15
C PRO A 301 -18.99 -21.24 -37.49
N ALA A 302 -19.74 -21.66 -38.53
CA ALA A 302 -19.18 -21.98 -39.85
C ALA A 302 -18.34 -20.83 -40.44
N VAL A 303 -18.75 -19.58 -40.19
CA VAL A 303 -18.05 -18.35 -40.62
C VAL A 303 -16.59 -18.30 -40.17
N VAL A 304 -16.27 -18.88 -39.00
CA VAL A 304 -14.89 -18.94 -38.48
C VAL A 304 -13.99 -19.74 -39.43
N SER A 305 -14.51 -20.80 -40.03
CA SER A 305 -13.77 -21.62 -40.98
C SER A 305 -13.82 -21.06 -42.40
N THR A 306 -14.99 -20.64 -42.87
CA THR A 306 -15.17 -20.18 -44.27
C THR A 306 -14.45 -18.86 -44.55
N GLU A 307 -14.45 -17.94 -43.59
CA GLU A 307 -13.76 -16.65 -43.70
C GLU A 307 -12.37 -16.67 -43.03
N LYS A 308 -11.96 -17.82 -42.51
CA LYS A 308 -10.68 -18.01 -41.80
C LYS A 308 -10.50 -17.00 -40.65
N LEU A 309 -11.58 -16.67 -39.94
CA LEU A 309 -11.52 -15.75 -38.81
C LEU A 309 -10.68 -16.34 -37.69
N ARG A 310 -9.85 -15.49 -37.08
CA ARG A 310 -8.99 -15.81 -35.93
C ARG A 310 -9.05 -14.67 -34.95
N GLY A 311 -9.38 -14.96 -33.70
CA GLY A 311 -9.45 -13.94 -32.67
C GLY A 311 -10.14 -14.43 -31.42
N TRP A 312 -10.71 -13.49 -30.68
CA TRP A 312 -11.43 -13.76 -29.44
C TRP A 312 -12.62 -12.82 -29.30
N VAL A 313 -13.65 -13.32 -28.62
CA VAL A 313 -14.77 -12.52 -28.14
C VAL A 313 -14.51 -12.20 -26.67
N GLY A 314 -14.47 -10.92 -26.34
CA GLY A 314 -14.31 -10.44 -24.97
C GLY A 314 -15.65 -10.35 -24.25
N VAL A 315 -15.71 -10.81 -23.02
CA VAL A 315 -16.90 -10.84 -22.16
C VAL A 315 -16.54 -10.41 -20.75
N ASP A 316 -17.23 -9.38 -20.25
CA ASP A 316 -17.30 -9.11 -18.83
C ASP A 316 -18.52 -9.82 -18.24
N LEU A 317 -18.35 -10.39 -17.06
CA LEU A 317 -19.43 -11.00 -16.30
C LEU A 317 -19.21 -10.82 -14.81
N VAL A 318 -20.27 -10.97 -14.02
CA VAL A 318 -20.20 -11.00 -12.56
C VAL A 318 -20.44 -12.43 -12.08
N VAL A 319 -19.50 -12.97 -11.33
CA VAL A 319 -19.71 -14.20 -10.56
C VAL A 319 -20.28 -13.78 -9.21
N LEU A 320 -21.53 -14.13 -8.95
CA LEU A 320 -22.20 -13.85 -7.68
C LEU A 320 -21.60 -14.67 -6.53
N ALA A 321 -21.89 -14.29 -5.28
CA ALA A 321 -21.50 -15.07 -4.10
C ALA A 321 -22.04 -16.53 -4.12
N SER A 322 -23.13 -16.77 -4.87
CA SER A 322 -23.69 -18.11 -5.10
C SER A 322 -22.95 -18.93 -6.17
N GLY A 323 -21.96 -18.34 -6.86
CA GLY A 323 -21.29 -18.94 -8.01
C GLY A 323 -22.03 -18.75 -9.34
N LYS A 324 -23.28 -18.28 -9.34
CA LYS A 324 -24.02 -18.02 -10.58
C LYS A 324 -23.44 -16.81 -11.31
N VAL A 325 -23.51 -16.84 -12.64
CA VAL A 325 -23.09 -15.75 -13.51
C VAL A 325 -24.25 -14.77 -13.72
N SER A 326 -23.96 -13.47 -13.68
CA SER A 326 -24.89 -12.38 -14.01
C SER A 326 -24.18 -11.24 -14.75
N ALA A 327 -24.93 -10.22 -15.18
CA ALA A 327 -24.41 -8.98 -15.78
C ALA A 327 -23.41 -9.22 -16.94
N VAL A 328 -23.72 -10.18 -17.82
CA VAL A 328 -22.89 -10.56 -18.96
C VAL A 328 -22.92 -9.46 -20.03
N THR A 329 -21.75 -8.94 -20.42
CA THR A 329 -21.59 -7.89 -21.43
C THR A 329 -20.44 -8.23 -22.38
N LEU A 330 -20.63 -8.04 -23.68
CA LEU A 330 -19.54 -8.16 -24.66
C LEU A 330 -18.63 -6.93 -24.60
N THR A 331 -17.34 -7.14 -24.37
CA THR A 331 -16.30 -6.08 -24.36
C THR A 331 -15.56 -6.00 -25.68
N LYS A 332 -15.47 -7.12 -26.41
CA LYS A 332 -14.92 -7.18 -27.76
C LYS A 332 -15.75 -8.12 -28.61
N LYS A 333 -16.24 -7.59 -29.73
CA LYS A 333 -17.01 -8.33 -30.73
C LYS A 333 -16.09 -8.89 -31.81
N MET A 334 -16.47 -10.01 -32.40
CA MET A 334 -15.75 -10.61 -33.53
C MET A 334 -16.64 -10.72 -34.76
N CYS A 335 -17.80 -11.37 -34.63
CA CYS A 335 -18.78 -11.52 -35.70
C CYS A 335 -20.16 -11.87 -35.11
N GLY A 336 -21.26 -11.62 -35.82
CA GLY A 336 -22.60 -11.81 -35.25
C GLY A 336 -22.88 -13.23 -34.70
N SER A 337 -22.48 -14.27 -35.42
CA SER A 337 -22.64 -15.66 -34.98
C SER A 337 -21.61 -16.09 -33.93
N CYS A 338 -20.41 -15.52 -33.96
CA CYS A 338 -19.35 -15.70 -32.98
C CYS A 338 -19.77 -15.18 -31.60
N ASP A 339 -20.25 -13.93 -31.59
CA ASP A 339 -20.71 -13.22 -30.41
C ASP A 339 -21.91 -13.94 -29.78
N ALA A 340 -22.86 -14.38 -30.61
CA ALA A 340 -24.04 -15.12 -30.18
C ALA A 340 -23.68 -16.48 -29.55
N GLU A 341 -22.74 -17.22 -30.15
CA GLU A 341 -22.30 -18.50 -29.59
C GLU A 341 -21.59 -18.33 -28.24
N VAL A 342 -20.75 -17.31 -28.10
CA VAL A 342 -20.07 -17.02 -26.83
C VAL A 342 -21.07 -16.58 -25.75
N LEU A 343 -22.06 -15.75 -26.09
CA LEU A 343 -23.13 -15.40 -25.15
C LEU A 343 -23.93 -16.63 -24.70
N ARG A 344 -24.29 -17.53 -25.64
CA ARG A 344 -24.98 -18.79 -25.32
C ARG A 344 -24.17 -19.65 -24.34
N LEU A 345 -22.86 -19.77 -24.56
CA LEU A 345 -21.96 -20.51 -23.68
C LEU A 345 -21.91 -19.91 -22.27
N VAL A 346 -21.68 -18.60 -22.17
CA VAL A 346 -21.52 -17.89 -20.90
C VAL A 346 -22.82 -17.94 -20.07
N GLN A 347 -23.98 -17.81 -20.72
CA GLN A 347 -25.28 -17.96 -20.06
C GLN A 347 -25.53 -19.39 -19.55
N SER A 348 -24.86 -20.38 -20.14
CA SER A 348 -24.97 -21.80 -19.77
C SER A 348 -23.86 -22.25 -18.81
N PHE A 349 -23.01 -21.34 -18.32
CA PHE A 349 -21.92 -21.71 -17.43
C PHE A 349 -22.43 -22.40 -16.16
N PRO A 350 -21.72 -23.44 -15.67
CA PRO A 350 -22.00 -24.02 -14.37
C PRO A 350 -21.75 -23.00 -13.25
N ALA A 351 -22.21 -23.32 -12.03
CA ALA A 351 -21.88 -22.49 -10.88
C ALA A 351 -20.36 -22.48 -10.63
N TRP A 352 -19.79 -21.27 -10.53
CA TRP A 352 -18.38 -21.04 -10.26
C TRP A 352 -18.08 -21.21 -8.76
N VAL A 353 -16.81 -21.49 -8.46
CA VAL A 353 -16.31 -21.27 -7.11
C VAL A 353 -16.24 -19.74 -6.92
N PRO A 354 -17.00 -19.15 -5.98
CA PRO A 354 -17.10 -17.70 -5.85
C PRO A 354 -15.78 -17.09 -5.34
N ALA A 355 -15.61 -15.80 -5.59
CA ALA A 355 -14.54 -15.02 -4.99
C ALA A 355 -14.75 -14.90 -3.47
N ARG A 356 -13.66 -14.68 -2.72
CA ARG A 356 -13.70 -14.46 -1.27
C ARG A 356 -13.05 -13.15 -0.87
N ASP A 357 -13.69 -12.44 0.06
CA ASP A 357 -13.11 -11.27 0.72
C ASP A 357 -12.01 -11.67 1.73
N GLN A 358 -11.37 -10.67 2.36
CA GLN A 358 -10.32 -10.90 3.37
C GLN A 358 -10.81 -11.70 4.60
N GLY A 359 -12.11 -11.66 4.89
CA GLY A 359 -12.74 -12.46 5.96
C GLY A 359 -13.13 -13.87 5.52
N GLY A 360 -12.86 -14.25 4.27
CA GLY A 360 -13.22 -15.54 3.69
C GLY A 360 -14.69 -15.66 3.26
N ARG A 361 -15.47 -14.58 3.29
CA ARG A 361 -16.88 -14.59 2.88
C ARG A 361 -16.98 -14.60 1.35
N ALA A 362 -17.92 -15.36 0.82
CA ALA A 362 -18.18 -15.36 -0.62
C ALA A 362 -18.75 -14.01 -1.05
N VAL A 363 -18.19 -13.41 -2.10
CA VAL A 363 -18.58 -12.09 -2.59
C VAL A 363 -18.78 -12.11 -4.11
N ALA A 364 -19.60 -11.18 -4.61
CA ALA A 364 -19.76 -10.99 -6.04
C ALA A 364 -18.51 -10.32 -6.62
N ALA A 365 -17.95 -10.86 -7.71
CA ALA A 365 -16.76 -10.28 -8.32
C ALA A 365 -16.85 -10.29 -9.85
N ARG A 366 -16.40 -9.20 -10.47
CA ARG A 366 -16.30 -9.07 -11.92
C ARG A 366 -15.16 -9.95 -12.46
N GLN A 367 -15.43 -10.65 -13.56
CA GLN A 367 -14.47 -11.44 -14.32
C GLN A 367 -14.47 -10.95 -15.77
N HIS A 368 -13.28 -10.95 -16.36
CA HIS A 368 -13.07 -10.64 -17.78
C HIS A 368 -12.57 -11.90 -18.49
N LEU A 369 -13.28 -12.33 -19.53
CA LEU A 369 -12.96 -13.50 -20.33
C LEU A 369 -12.86 -13.13 -21.81
N GLU A 370 -11.72 -13.39 -22.43
CA GLU A 370 -11.48 -13.47 -23.87
C GLU A 370 -11.64 -14.90 -24.44
N ILE A 371 -12.81 -15.28 -24.95
CA ILE A 371 -13.04 -16.64 -25.48
C ILE A 371 -12.47 -16.75 -26.90
N PRO A 372 -11.43 -17.58 -27.15
CA PRO A 372 -10.83 -17.68 -28.48
C PRO A 372 -11.72 -18.46 -29.45
N LEU A 373 -11.70 -18.04 -30.71
CA LEU A 373 -12.41 -18.68 -31.82
C LEU A 373 -11.49 -18.75 -33.06
N PRO A 374 -11.10 -19.95 -33.53
CA PRO A 374 -11.33 -21.26 -32.90
C PRO A 374 -10.57 -21.42 -31.58
N LEU A 375 -10.86 -22.48 -30.81
CA LEU A 375 -10.07 -22.81 -29.63
C LEU A 375 -8.65 -23.22 -30.04
N PRO A 376 -7.63 -22.86 -29.24
CA PRO A 376 -6.27 -23.29 -29.47
C PRO A 376 -6.10 -24.80 -29.35
N ASP A 377 -5.22 -25.40 -30.15
CA ASP A 377 -4.81 -26.80 -29.95
C ASP A 377 -3.71 -26.90 -28.88
N PRO A 378 -3.96 -27.54 -27.73
CA PRO A 378 -2.99 -27.61 -26.63
C PRO A 378 -1.69 -28.35 -26.96
N GLY A 379 -1.71 -29.27 -27.93
CA GLY A 379 -0.56 -30.11 -28.28
C GLY A 379 0.24 -29.61 -29.47
N SER A 380 -0.25 -28.57 -30.16
CA SER A 380 0.38 -28.08 -31.37
C SER A 380 1.59 -27.19 -31.07
N PRO A 381 2.57 -27.09 -32.00
CA PRO A 381 3.78 -26.30 -31.80
C PRO A 381 3.44 -24.86 -31.42
N PHE A 382 3.99 -24.34 -30.31
CA PHE A 382 3.66 -23.00 -29.80
C PHE A 382 4.12 -21.84 -30.70
N THR A 383 4.63 -22.12 -31.91
CA THR A 383 5.11 -21.15 -32.89
C THR A 383 3.97 -20.38 -33.58
N THR A 384 2.70 -20.69 -33.31
CA THR A 384 1.56 -19.93 -33.83
C THR A 384 0.75 -19.31 -32.69
N PRO A 385 0.19 -18.10 -32.88
CA PRO A 385 -0.70 -17.47 -31.91
C PRO A 385 -1.92 -18.32 -31.54
N GLU A 386 -2.33 -19.19 -32.46
CA GLU A 386 -3.46 -20.11 -32.32
C GLU A 386 -3.19 -21.24 -31.32
N ASN A 387 -1.96 -21.48 -30.86
CA ASN A 387 -1.64 -22.58 -29.94
C ASN A 387 -1.42 -22.11 -28.51
N ILE A 388 -1.79 -20.87 -28.21
CA ILE A 388 -1.55 -20.24 -26.92
C ILE A 388 -2.84 -20.29 -26.09
N ALA A 389 -2.80 -20.95 -24.93
CA ALA A 389 -3.93 -20.95 -24.03
C ALA A 389 -4.07 -19.58 -23.35
N THR A 390 -5.32 -19.11 -23.21
CA THR A 390 -5.66 -17.96 -22.37
C THR A 390 -6.32 -18.38 -21.05
N TYR A 391 -6.69 -19.66 -20.93
CA TYR A 391 -7.28 -20.26 -19.73
C TYR A 391 -6.68 -21.63 -19.45
N VAL A 392 -6.35 -21.86 -18.19
CA VAL A 392 -5.72 -23.10 -17.71
C VAL A 392 -6.32 -23.48 -16.36
N GLN A 393 -6.29 -24.77 -16.02
CA GLN A 393 -6.75 -25.26 -14.72
C GLN A 393 -5.83 -24.79 -13.59
N GLN A 394 -4.51 -24.86 -13.83
CA GLN A 394 -3.50 -24.35 -12.90
C GLN A 394 -2.70 -23.25 -13.60
N PRO A 395 -2.73 -22.00 -13.08
CA PRO A 395 -2.00 -20.89 -13.69
C PRO A 395 -0.50 -21.03 -13.49
N ALA A 396 0.27 -20.37 -14.35
CA ALA A 396 1.71 -20.25 -14.17
C ALA A 396 2.03 -19.44 -12.90
N THR A 397 3.11 -19.82 -12.21
CA THR A 397 3.65 -19.11 -11.04
C THR A 397 5.13 -18.85 -11.21
N LEU A 398 5.71 -17.97 -10.39
CA LEU A 398 7.16 -17.92 -10.24
C LEU A 398 7.67 -19.24 -9.61
N LEU A 399 8.98 -19.50 -9.71
CA LEU A 399 9.60 -20.71 -9.12
C LEU A 399 9.40 -20.82 -7.61
N ASP A 400 9.31 -19.69 -6.92
CA ASP A 400 9.05 -19.61 -5.49
C ASP A 400 7.56 -19.80 -5.14
N GLY A 401 6.73 -20.12 -6.14
CA GLY A 401 5.28 -20.28 -6.00
C GLY A 401 4.51 -18.96 -6.01
N THR A 402 5.16 -17.81 -6.19
CA THR A 402 4.47 -16.52 -6.19
C THR A 402 3.45 -16.47 -7.33
N PRO A 403 2.18 -16.11 -7.06
CA PRO A 403 1.15 -16.02 -8.08
C PRO A 403 1.45 -14.91 -9.10
N ILE A 404 1.06 -15.14 -10.35
CA ILE A 404 1.32 -14.18 -11.44
C ILE A 404 0.68 -12.80 -11.22
N GLN A 405 -0.33 -12.71 -10.37
CA GLN A 405 -1.01 -11.46 -10.02
C GLN A 405 -0.09 -10.50 -9.26
N GLU A 406 0.89 -11.01 -8.54
CA GLU A 406 1.87 -10.20 -7.79
C GLU A 406 3.08 -9.81 -8.63
N LEU A 407 3.23 -10.41 -9.82
CA LEU A 407 4.36 -10.20 -10.71
C LEU A 407 4.55 -8.72 -11.06
N GLY A 408 3.47 -7.97 -11.30
CA GLY A 408 3.55 -6.55 -11.62
C GLY A 408 4.26 -5.74 -10.53
N ALA A 409 3.88 -5.94 -9.27
CA ALA A 409 4.48 -5.27 -8.12
C ALA A 409 5.92 -5.75 -7.86
N LEU A 410 6.21 -7.02 -8.12
CA LEU A 410 7.58 -7.54 -8.06
C LEU A 410 8.48 -6.92 -9.11
N LEU A 411 7.99 -6.79 -10.34
CA LEU A 411 8.70 -6.12 -11.44
C LEU A 411 8.98 -4.65 -11.07
N THR A 412 8.01 -3.92 -10.52
CA THR A 412 8.19 -2.54 -10.04
C THR A 412 9.41 -2.38 -9.11
N LYS A 413 9.67 -3.37 -8.26
CA LYS A 413 10.81 -3.39 -7.32
C LYS A 413 12.14 -3.76 -8.00
N ARG A 414 12.10 -4.47 -9.12
CA ARG A 414 13.27 -4.97 -9.86
C ARG A 414 13.65 -4.11 -11.07
N ILE A 415 12.77 -3.21 -11.51
CA ILE A 415 13.04 -2.28 -12.60
C ILE A 415 14.24 -1.40 -12.25
N ASN A 416 15.26 -1.44 -13.11
CA ASN A 416 16.33 -0.44 -13.09
C ASN A 416 15.85 0.81 -13.86
N TYR A 417 15.21 1.73 -13.13
CA TYR A 417 14.60 2.92 -13.74
C TYR A 417 15.62 3.79 -14.49
N PRO A 418 15.36 4.21 -15.75
CA PRO A 418 16.21 5.16 -16.46
C PRO A 418 16.37 6.49 -15.72
N GLU A 419 17.53 7.14 -15.85
CA GLU A 419 17.79 8.43 -15.20
C GLU A 419 16.81 9.53 -15.64
N THR A 420 16.42 9.53 -16.92
CA THR A 420 15.40 10.44 -17.47
C THR A 420 14.06 10.27 -16.73
N ALA A 421 13.59 9.03 -16.60
CA ALA A 421 12.35 8.72 -15.89
C ALA A 421 12.40 9.14 -14.42
N ARG A 422 13.56 9.02 -13.75
CA ARG A 422 13.73 9.49 -12.37
C ARG A 422 13.74 11.01 -12.26
N ARG A 423 14.45 11.71 -13.16
CA ARG A 423 14.55 13.18 -13.17
C ARG A 423 13.21 13.84 -13.46
N GLU A 424 12.48 13.31 -14.43
CA GLU A 424 11.17 13.83 -14.86
C GLU A 424 10.00 13.26 -14.05
N GLN A 425 10.27 12.38 -13.08
CA GLN A 425 9.26 11.72 -12.25
C GLN A 425 8.14 11.08 -13.07
N ILE A 426 8.51 10.40 -14.16
CA ILE A 426 7.55 9.73 -15.04
C ILE A 426 6.87 8.62 -14.26
N THR A 427 5.55 8.73 -14.11
CA THR A 427 4.72 7.71 -13.45
C THR A 427 3.62 7.24 -14.38
N GLY A 428 3.18 6.00 -14.19
CA GLY A 428 2.11 5.41 -14.98
C GLY A 428 1.95 3.93 -14.72
N THR A 429 1.18 3.26 -15.55
CA THR A 429 1.05 1.81 -15.55
C THR A 429 1.33 1.30 -16.96
N ALA A 430 2.31 0.42 -17.08
CA ALA A 430 2.61 -0.26 -18.33
C ALA A 430 1.79 -1.55 -18.43
N GLN A 431 1.39 -1.95 -19.63
CA GLN A 431 0.80 -3.26 -19.87
C GLN A 431 1.83 -4.13 -20.58
N LEU A 432 2.27 -5.17 -19.87
CA LEU A 432 3.28 -6.13 -20.32
C LEU A 432 2.55 -7.42 -20.75
N GLU A 433 2.71 -7.81 -22.00
CA GLU A 433 2.23 -9.07 -22.54
C GLU A 433 3.43 -9.98 -22.83
N PHE A 434 3.35 -11.25 -22.42
CA PHE A 434 4.36 -12.25 -22.74
C PHE A 434 3.76 -13.65 -22.64
N LEU A 435 4.51 -14.63 -23.14
CA LEU A 435 4.12 -16.03 -23.08
C LEU A 435 4.99 -16.77 -22.08
N VAL A 436 4.42 -17.72 -21.37
CA VAL A 436 5.18 -18.74 -20.63
C VAL A 436 4.97 -20.05 -21.36
N ASP A 437 6.03 -20.63 -21.92
CA ASP A 437 5.95 -21.90 -22.62
C ASP A 437 5.79 -23.09 -21.66
N ALA A 438 5.58 -24.30 -22.20
CA ALA A 438 5.38 -25.52 -21.39
C ALA A 438 6.60 -25.90 -20.53
N ASN A 439 7.79 -25.32 -20.80
CA ASN A 439 8.98 -25.49 -19.99
C ASN A 439 9.16 -24.35 -18.97
N GLY A 440 8.20 -23.42 -18.88
CA GLY A 440 8.27 -22.27 -17.99
C GLY A 440 9.08 -21.10 -18.54
N ILE A 441 9.49 -21.11 -19.82
CA ILE A 441 10.34 -20.05 -20.37
C ILE A 441 9.49 -18.90 -20.90
N VAL A 442 9.88 -17.68 -20.56
CA VAL A 442 9.27 -16.46 -21.10
C VAL A 442 9.60 -16.30 -22.59
N ARG A 443 8.58 -16.16 -23.44
CA ARG A 443 8.71 -15.88 -24.88
C ARG A 443 7.99 -14.59 -25.24
N GLU A 444 8.51 -13.94 -26.28
CA GLU A 444 7.90 -12.78 -26.94
C GLU A 444 7.43 -11.65 -26.00
N PRO A 445 8.23 -11.24 -24.99
CA PRO A 445 7.77 -10.20 -24.07
C PRO A 445 7.70 -8.86 -24.79
N ARG A 446 6.54 -8.20 -24.71
CA ARG A 446 6.27 -6.91 -25.32
C ARG A 446 5.39 -6.04 -24.45
N LEU A 447 5.50 -4.73 -24.62
CA LEU A 447 4.58 -3.78 -24.00
C LEU A 447 3.46 -3.43 -24.96
N THR A 448 2.22 -3.66 -24.55
CA THR A 448 1.00 -3.26 -25.28
C THR A 448 0.56 -1.84 -24.90
N GLN A 449 0.99 -1.37 -23.73
CA GLN A 449 0.87 0.02 -23.30
C GLN A 449 2.18 0.46 -22.66
N SER A 450 2.84 1.43 -23.30
CA SER A 450 4.07 2.04 -22.80
C SER A 450 3.76 3.19 -21.84
N VAL A 451 4.60 3.35 -20.83
CA VAL A 451 4.60 4.55 -19.96
C VAL A 451 5.50 5.63 -20.55
N CYS A 452 6.65 5.24 -21.09
CA CYS A 452 7.53 6.11 -21.85
C CYS A 452 8.47 5.28 -22.71
N ARG A 453 8.88 5.81 -23.87
CA ARG A 453 9.74 5.08 -24.81
C ARG A 453 11.07 4.61 -24.19
N SER A 454 11.64 5.38 -23.27
CA SER A 454 12.90 5.00 -22.58
C SER A 454 12.69 4.00 -21.42
N CYS A 455 11.45 3.83 -20.96
CA CYS A 455 11.07 3.02 -19.80
C CYS A 455 10.85 1.55 -20.18
N ASP A 456 10.44 1.29 -21.41
CA ASP A 456 9.99 -0.02 -21.88
C ASP A 456 11.05 -1.11 -21.71
N GLN A 457 12.29 -0.82 -22.13
CA GLN A 457 13.39 -1.77 -22.04
C GLN A 457 13.69 -2.18 -20.58
N ALA A 458 13.60 -1.25 -19.65
CA ALA A 458 13.83 -1.51 -18.23
C ALA A 458 12.79 -2.45 -17.60
N ILE A 459 11.55 -2.44 -18.11
CA ILE A 459 10.50 -3.39 -17.71
C ILE A 459 10.80 -4.78 -18.28
N LEU A 460 11.16 -4.85 -19.57
CA LEU A 460 11.48 -6.11 -20.24
C LEU A 460 12.71 -6.80 -19.62
N ASP A 461 13.72 -6.03 -19.23
CA ASP A 461 14.92 -6.56 -18.59
C ASP A 461 14.63 -7.07 -17.17
N ALA A 462 13.75 -6.38 -16.43
CA ALA A 462 13.29 -6.84 -15.12
C ALA A 462 12.56 -8.19 -15.21
N LEU A 463 11.75 -8.40 -16.26
CA LEU A 463 11.09 -9.68 -16.52
C LEU A 463 12.10 -10.79 -16.83
N LYS A 464 13.07 -10.52 -17.71
CA LYS A 464 14.13 -11.49 -18.06
C LYS A 464 14.93 -11.94 -16.85
N ALA A 465 15.14 -11.06 -15.86
CA ALA A 465 15.91 -11.34 -14.65
C ALA A 465 15.20 -12.25 -13.63
N LEU A 466 13.91 -12.58 -13.81
CA LEU A 466 13.17 -13.44 -12.87
C LEU A 466 13.45 -14.94 -13.03
N GLY A 467 14.06 -15.35 -14.16
CA GLY A 467 14.29 -16.76 -14.47
C GLY A 467 13.04 -17.47 -15.01
N PRO A 468 13.05 -18.82 -15.08
CA PRO A 468 11.92 -19.59 -15.57
C PRO A 468 10.74 -19.52 -14.60
N PHE A 469 9.56 -19.88 -15.08
CA PHE A 469 8.32 -19.96 -14.33
C PHE A 469 7.96 -21.43 -14.08
N VAL A 470 7.11 -21.69 -13.09
CA VAL A 470 6.36 -22.95 -13.07
C VAL A 470 5.30 -22.84 -14.18
N PRO A 471 5.29 -23.75 -15.16
CA PRO A 471 4.39 -23.64 -16.30
C PRO A 471 2.94 -23.86 -15.87
N ALA A 472 2.02 -23.28 -16.63
CA ALA A 472 0.61 -23.56 -16.47
C ALA A 472 0.29 -25.03 -16.80
N ARG A 473 -0.77 -25.59 -16.21
CA ARG A 473 -1.19 -26.97 -16.45
C ARG A 473 -2.65 -27.12 -16.85
N GLN A 474 -2.89 -28.16 -17.65
CA GLN A 474 -4.16 -28.46 -18.31
C GLN A 474 -4.51 -29.96 -18.20
N GLY A 475 -5.28 -30.35 -17.18
CA GLY A 475 -5.80 -31.71 -17.02
C GLY A 475 -4.71 -32.78 -17.12
N GLU A 476 -5.04 -33.88 -17.81
CA GLU A 476 -4.09 -34.97 -18.10
C GLU A 476 -3.03 -34.59 -19.14
N GLN A 477 -3.21 -33.48 -19.87
CA GLN A 477 -2.27 -33.04 -20.91
C GLN A 477 -0.96 -32.49 -20.32
N GLY A 478 -0.95 -32.12 -19.04
CA GLY A 478 0.25 -31.64 -18.35
C GLY A 478 0.52 -30.16 -18.60
N ALA A 479 1.78 -29.78 -18.79
CA ALA A 479 2.20 -28.38 -18.92
C ALA A 479 1.85 -27.81 -20.30
N VAL A 480 1.28 -26.59 -20.35
CA VAL A 480 0.83 -25.93 -21.59
C VAL A 480 1.33 -24.48 -21.66
N PRO A 481 1.56 -23.94 -22.88
CA PRO A 481 1.88 -22.53 -23.04
C PRO A 481 0.69 -21.63 -22.72
N ILE A 482 0.95 -20.50 -22.06
CA ILE A 482 -0.09 -19.52 -21.69
C ILE A 482 0.33 -18.08 -22.02
N LYS A 483 -0.61 -17.28 -22.50
CA LYS A 483 -0.44 -15.82 -22.63
C LYS A 483 -0.75 -15.12 -21.33
N LEU A 484 0.15 -14.25 -20.90
CA LEU A 484 0.00 -13.46 -19.68
C LEU A 484 -0.01 -11.97 -20.02
N ASN A 485 -0.95 -11.26 -19.41
CA ASN A 485 -1.06 -9.81 -19.43
C ASN A 485 -0.88 -9.30 -18.00
N VAL A 486 0.15 -8.48 -17.78
CA VAL A 486 0.56 -8.01 -16.47
C VAL A 486 0.62 -6.49 -16.49
N SER A 487 -0.18 -5.87 -15.62
CA SER A 487 -0.07 -4.44 -15.35
C SER A 487 1.13 -4.20 -14.43
N VAL A 488 2.08 -3.39 -14.89
CA VAL A 488 3.29 -3.05 -14.15
C VAL A 488 3.21 -1.58 -13.74
N PRO A 489 2.95 -1.28 -12.46
CA PRO A 489 3.07 0.07 -11.94
C PRO A 489 4.50 0.58 -12.14
N PHE A 490 4.63 1.75 -12.76
CA PHE A 490 5.91 2.38 -13.03
C PHE A 490 6.06 3.61 -12.15
N THR A 491 6.91 3.51 -11.13
CA THR A 491 7.07 4.59 -10.14
C THR A 491 8.55 4.70 -9.74
N PRO A 492 9.35 5.48 -10.48
CA PRO A 492 10.77 5.65 -10.22
C PRO A 492 10.98 6.23 -8.82
N ILE A 493 11.73 5.53 -7.98
CA ILE A 493 12.19 6.07 -6.69
C ILE A 493 13.38 6.99 -7.00
N ALA A 494 13.36 8.22 -6.50
CA ALA A 494 14.48 9.14 -6.65
C ALA A 494 15.75 8.55 -5.99
N ARG A 495 16.83 8.43 -6.75
CA ARG A 495 18.12 8.01 -6.21
C ARG A 495 18.65 9.14 -5.32
N PRO A 496 19.14 8.87 -4.10
CA PRO A 496 19.82 9.90 -3.31
C PRO A 496 21.02 10.43 -4.10
N ALA A 497 21.21 11.76 -4.09
CA ALA A 497 22.32 12.40 -4.77
C ALA A 497 23.65 12.02 -4.08
N GLY A 498 24.37 11.03 -4.63
CA GLY A 498 25.82 10.90 -4.47
C GLY A 498 26.47 11.61 -5.66
N GLY A 499 27.40 12.56 -5.50
CA GLY A 499 28.60 12.44 -4.67
C GLY A 499 29.71 11.91 -5.58
N LYS A 500 30.26 12.80 -6.42
CA LYS A 500 31.55 12.59 -7.09
C LYS A 500 32.66 13.12 -6.21
#